data_AF-A0A072PJB2-F1
#
_entry.id   AF-A0A072PJB2-F1
#
_cell.length_a   1.000
_cell.length_b   1.000
_cell.length_c   1.000
_cell.angle_alpha   90.00
_cell.angle_beta   90.00
_cell.angle_gamma   90.00
#
_symmetry.space_group_name_H-M   'P 1'
#
loop_
_entity.id
_entity.type
_entity.pdbx_description
1 polymer ?
#
loop_
_entity_poly.entity_id
_entity_poly.type
_entity_poly.pdbx_seq_one_letter_code
_entity_poly.pdbx_strand_id
1 'polypeptide(L)'
;MSHFGRICFPVIRKTWLSTALMDPAIVHATLGLVAIHWRDVFSYDLSKTYFKHRGEAIKIIAHRMNNMDQAISDTTIGAVATLSTSDNEFDWSSEVQTVHSVGLSRLVAIRGGIQSLRTNRYIQRVAAWADLLHSSLHSTRLSLDLPFSRTIGLQMSPEVVEKIDPIAGAKWLYSGEVRLQTLPSLVAQIIKALRELTKMKLSLIDDRDEAVCKRFADLLWSL
;
A
#
# COMPACT_ATOMS: atom_id res chain seq x y z
N MET A 1 -16.61 32.85 -20.94
CA MET A 1 -16.62 32.72 -19.46
C MET A 1 -17.76 31.77 -19.12
N SER A 2 -17.62 30.64 -18.43
CA SER A 2 -16.55 30.08 -17.60
C SER A 2 -16.76 28.55 -17.55
N HIS A 3 -15.70 27.81 -17.87
CA HIS A 3 -15.53 26.39 -17.54
C HIS A 3 -15.29 26.28 -16.03
N PHE A 4 -16.08 25.50 -15.28
CA PHE A 4 -15.62 24.76 -14.10
C PHE A 4 -16.76 23.89 -13.58
N GLY A 5 -16.54 22.57 -13.46
CA GLY A 5 -17.45 21.70 -12.71
C GLY A 5 -17.80 20.36 -13.34
N ARG A 6 -16.82 19.55 -13.75
CA ARG A 6 -16.95 18.08 -13.81
C ARG A 6 -15.61 17.43 -13.46
N ILE A 7 -15.34 17.31 -12.16
CA ILE A 7 -14.13 16.67 -11.63
C ILE A 7 -14.25 15.15 -11.81
N CYS A 8 -13.52 14.61 -12.78
CA CYS A 8 -12.71 13.38 -12.81
C CYS A 8 -13.10 12.09 -12.02
N PHE A 9 -14.36 11.79 -11.72
CA PHE A 9 -14.73 10.46 -11.19
C PHE A 9 -14.81 9.28 -12.22
N PRO A 10 -15.10 9.46 -13.53
CA PRO A 10 -15.26 8.31 -14.44
C PRO A 10 -13.96 7.76 -15.05
N VAL A 11 -12.84 8.48 -14.96
CA VAL A 11 -11.59 8.07 -15.64
C VAL A 11 -10.82 7.02 -14.85
N ILE A 12 -10.89 7.05 -13.50
CA ILE A 12 -10.15 6.14 -12.62
C ILE A 12 -10.66 4.69 -12.75
N ARG A 13 -11.98 4.49 -12.95
CA ARG A 13 -12.58 3.16 -13.10
C ARG A 13 -12.14 2.43 -14.37
N LYS A 14 -11.84 3.14 -15.47
CA LYS A 14 -11.54 2.51 -16.76
C LYS A 14 -10.08 2.04 -16.90
N THR A 15 -9.15 2.51 -16.06
CA THR A 15 -7.70 2.31 -16.28
C THR A 15 -7.03 1.40 -15.26
N TRP A 16 -7.37 1.48 -13.96
CA TRP A 16 -6.91 0.47 -13.00
C TRP A 16 -7.53 -0.88 -13.32
N LEU A 17 -8.84 -0.93 -13.57
CA LEU A 17 -9.52 -2.17 -13.93
C LEU A 17 -8.93 -2.78 -15.21
N SER A 18 -8.60 -1.95 -16.21
CA SER A 18 -7.91 -2.41 -17.42
C SER A 18 -6.53 -3.00 -17.12
N THR A 19 -5.72 -2.33 -16.29
CA THR A 19 -4.39 -2.84 -15.89
C THR A 19 -4.50 -4.12 -15.04
N ALA A 20 -5.42 -4.13 -14.08
CA ALA A 20 -5.63 -5.23 -13.16
C ALA A 20 -6.11 -6.48 -13.90
N LEU A 21 -7.09 -6.34 -14.80
CA LEU A 21 -7.62 -7.46 -15.59
C LEU A 21 -6.62 -8.05 -16.59
N MET A 22 -5.54 -7.33 -16.91
CA MET A 22 -4.50 -7.83 -17.81
C MET A 22 -3.40 -8.64 -17.10
N ASP A 23 -3.33 -8.61 -15.76
CA ASP A 23 -2.30 -9.32 -15.01
C ASP A 23 -2.90 -10.26 -13.96
N PRO A 24 -2.67 -11.57 -14.05
CA PRO A 24 -3.33 -12.54 -13.17
C PRO A 24 -2.91 -12.39 -11.69
N ALA A 25 -1.69 -11.90 -11.40
CA ALA A 25 -1.28 -11.64 -10.02
C ALA A 25 -2.04 -10.46 -9.42
N ILE A 26 -2.22 -9.38 -10.19
CA ILE A 26 -3.02 -8.22 -9.75
C ILE A 26 -4.49 -8.61 -9.60
N VAL A 27 -5.07 -9.37 -10.54
CA VAL A 27 -6.46 -9.85 -10.42
C VAL A 27 -6.65 -10.60 -9.10
N HIS A 28 -5.80 -11.58 -8.82
CA HIS A 28 -5.91 -12.37 -7.61
C HIS A 28 -5.69 -11.53 -6.35
N ALA A 29 -4.67 -10.68 -6.30
CA ALA A 29 -4.47 -9.79 -5.15
C ALA A 29 -5.69 -8.86 -4.92
N THR A 30 -6.28 -8.34 -6.01
CA THR A 30 -7.48 -7.48 -5.96
C THR A 30 -8.71 -8.24 -5.48
N LEU A 31 -8.95 -9.47 -5.96
CA LEU A 31 -10.07 -10.30 -5.50
C LEU A 31 -9.95 -10.68 -4.03
N GLY A 32 -8.71 -10.86 -3.53
CA GLY A 32 -8.45 -11.00 -2.10
C GLY A 32 -8.88 -9.75 -1.32
N LEU A 33 -8.49 -8.57 -1.77
CA LEU A 33 -8.89 -7.31 -1.15
C LEU A 33 -10.41 -7.07 -1.21
N VAL A 34 -11.07 -7.44 -2.32
CA VAL A 34 -12.54 -7.36 -2.44
C VAL A 34 -13.23 -8.30 -1.45
N ALA A 35 -12.69 -9.50 -1.21
CA ALA A 35 -13.23 -10.42 -0.22
C ALA A 35 -13.18 -9.84 1.21
N ILE A 36 -12.07 -9.17 1.57
CA ILE A 36 -11.94 -8.45 2.84
C ILE A 36 -12.97 -7.33 2.93
N HIS A 37 -13.09 -6.51 1.88
CA HIS A 37 -14.04 -5.41 1.87
C HIS A 37 -15.49 -5.88 2.04
N TRP A 38 -15.86 -6.98 1.38
CA TRP A 38 -17.19 -7.57 1.54
C TRP A 38 -17.45 -8.10 2.95
N ARG A 39 -16.43 -8.70 3.58
CA ARG A 39 -16.49 -9.08 5.00
C ARG A 39 -16.72 -7.85 5.88
N ASP A 40 -16.00 -6.76 5.64
CA ASP A 40 -16.07 -5.56 6.48
C ASP A 40 -17.39 -4.79 6.33
N VAL A 41 -17.97 -4.78 5.12
CA VAL A 41 -19.19 -4.00 4.83
C VAL A 41 -20.47 -4.79 5.07
N PHE A 42 -20.46 -6.10 4.79
CA PHE A 42 -21.67 -6.93 4.80
C PHE A 42 -21.60 -8.07 5.82
N SER A 43 -20.57 -8.09 6.68
CA SER A 43 -20.33 -9.14 7.67
C SER A 43 -20.30 -10.57 7.08
N TYR A 44 -20.02 -10.71 5.78
CA TYR A 44 -20.03 -12.00 5.09
C TYR A 44 -18.65 -12.65 5.15
N ASP A 45 -18.55 -13.86 5.70
CA ASP A 45 -17.27 -14.56 5.78
C ASP A 45 -16.81 -15.05 4.40
N LEU A 46 -15.93 -14.28 3.77
CA LEU A 46 -15.22 -14.64 2.55
C LEU A 46 -13.75 -15.03 2.80
N SER A 47 -13.39 -15.45 4.01
CA SER A 47 -12.01 -15.79 4.35
C SER A 47 -11.43 -16.87 3.42
N LYS A 48 -12.20 -17.90 3.07
CA LYS A 48 -11.78 -18.93 2.10
C LYS A 48 -11.45 -18.34 0.73
N THR A 49 -12.24 -17.37 0.27
CA THR A 49 -12.03 -16.67 -1.00
C THR A 49 -10.79 -15.80 -0.94
N TYR A 50 -10.58 -15.08 0.17
CA TYR A 50 -9.37 -14.32 0.44
C TYR A 50 -8.12 -15.22 0.38
N PHE A 51 -8.08 -16.31 1.14
CA PHE A 51 -6.91 -17.21 1.19
C PHE A 51 -6.60 -17.84 -0.16
N LYS A 52 -7.64 -18.26 -0.91
CA LYS A 52 -7.49 -18.79 -2.27
C LYS A 52 -6.78 -17.77 -3.17
N HIS A 53 -7.31 -16.55 -3.23
CA HIS A 53 -6.77 -15.53 -4.14
C HIS A 53 -5.41 -14.98 -3.68
N ARG A 54 -5.21 -14.80 -2.37
CA ARG A 54 -3.89 -14.48 -1.81
C ARG A 54 -2.85 -15.53 -2.19
N GLY A 55 -3.18 -16.81 -2.03
CA GLY A 55 -2.28 -17.91 -2.38
C GLY A 55 -1.91 -17.94 -3.86
N GLU A 56 -2.88 -17.75 -4.76
CA GLU A 56 -2.61 -17.69 -6.21
C GLU A 56 -1.74 -16.48 -6.61
N ALA A 57 -2.00 -15.30 -6.04
CA ALA A 57 -1.17 -14.13 -6.26
C ALA A 57 0.28 -14.39 -5.81
N ILE A 58 0.47 -14.96 -4.62
CA ILE A 58 1.80 -15.31 -4.08
C ILE A 58 2.52 -16.31 -5.00
N LYS A 59 1.83 -17.35 -5.49
CA LYS A 59 2.43 -18.33 -6.41
C LYS A 59 2.96 -17.67 -7.68
N ILE A 60 2.17 -16.78 -8.29
CA ILE A 60 2.58 -16.08 -9.52
C ILE A 60 3.75 -15.15 -9.23
N ILE A 61 3.70 -14.38 -8.14
CA ILE A 61 4.77 -13.48 -7.73
C ILE A 61 6.06 -14.26 -7.49
N ALA A 62 6.00 -15.37 -6.73
CA ALA A 62 7.15 -16.23 -6.47
C ALA A 62 7.78 -16.78 -7.75
N HIS A 63 6.97 -17.14 -8.74
CA HIS A 63 7.47 -17.54 -10.04
C HIS A 63 8.24 -16.40 -10.75
N ARG A 64 7.70 -15.17 -10.73
CA ARG A 64 8.33 -13.99 -11.32
C ARG A 64 9.64 -13.61 -10.62
N MET A 65 9.82 -13.94 -9.35
CA MET A 65 11.06 -13.68 -8.62
C MET A 65 12.29 -14.42 -9.19
N ASN A 66 12.08 -15.48 -9.99
CA ASN A 66 13.19 -16.19 -10.65
C ASN A 66 13.78 -15.43 -11.85
N ASN A 67 13.15 -14.34 -12.29
CA ASN A 67 13.62 -13.51 -13.38
C ASN A 67 13.60 -12.04 -12.94
N MET A 68 14.76 -11.37 -12.97
CA MET A 68 14.89 -10.01 -12.44
C MET A 68 13.96 -9.01 -13.13
N ASP A 69 13.85 -9.06 -14.47
CA ASP A 69 12.99 -8.15 -15.24
C ASP A 69 11.51 -8.33 -14.91
N GLN A 70 11.08 -9.57 -14.67
CA GLN A 70 9.71 -9.86 -14.23
C GLN A 70 9.48 -9.49 -12.77
N ALA A 71 10.46 -9.71 -11.90
CA ALA A 71 10.39 -9.42 -10.47
C ALA A 71 10.17 -7.93 -10.22
N ILE A 72 10.89 -7.07 -10.95
CA ILE A 72 10.78 -5.61 -10.82
C ILE A 72 9.75 -4.99 -11.75
N SER A 73 8.98 -5.77 -12.52
CA SER A 73 7.98 -5.25 -13.46
C SER A 73 6.85 -4.47 -12.77
N ASP A 74 6.15 -3.60 -13.54
CA ASP A 74 5.05 -2.78 -13.00
C ASP A 74 3.97 -3.66 -12.38
N THR A 75 3.66 -4.77 -13.04
CA THR A 75 2.57 -5.63 -12.60
C THR A 75 2.93 -6.45 -11.37
N THR A 76 4.18 -6.89 -11.22
CA THR A 76 4.64 -7.53 -9.99
C THR A 76 4.64 -6.56 -8.82
N ILE A 77 5.17 -5.35 -9.01
CA ILE A 77 5.15 -4.31 -7.96
C ILE A 77 3.71 -3.98 -7.56
N GLY A 78 2.80 -3.84 -8.53
CA GLY A 78 1.38 -3.61 -8.26
C GLY A 78 0.71 -4.75 -7.50
N ALA A 79 1.02 -6.00 -7.84
CA ALA A 79 0.48 -7.17 -7.15
C ALA A 79 0.99 -7.25 -5.70
N VAL A 80 2.29 -7.04 -5.48
CA VAL A 80 2.88 -7.00 -4.13
C VAL A 80 2.33 -5.83 -3.30
N ALA A 81 2.14 -4.65 -3.91
CA ALA A 81 1.51 -3.52 -3.25
C ALA A 81 0.06 -3.84 -2.83
N THR A 82 -0.71 -4.48 -3.71
CA THR A 82 -2.10 -4.87 -3.41
C THR A 82 -2.14 -5.95 -2.31
N LEU A 83 -1.20 -6.90 -2.31
CA LEU A 83 -1.07 -7.88 -1.22
C LEU A 83 -0.70 -7.22 0.10
N SER A 84 0.24 -6.26 0.10
CA SER A 84 0.58 -5.46 1.28
C SER A 84 -0.63 -4.73 1.84
N THR A 85 -1.42 -4.07 0.99
CA THR A 85 -2.69 -3.47 1.41
C THR A 85 -3.63 -4.52 2.00
N SER A 86 -3.84 -5.64 1.33
CA SER A 86 -4.76 -6.68 1.81
C SER A 86 -4.33 -7.30 3.15
N ASP A 87 -3.02 -7.47 3.38
CA ASP A 87 -2.53 -8.04 4.62
C ASP A 87 -2.74 -7.07 5.79
N ASN A 88 -2.51 -5.77 5.56
CA ASN A 88 -2.76 -4.71 6.54
C ASN A 88 -4.25 -4.55 6.90
N GLU A 89 -5.17 -4.91 5.99
CA GLU A 89 -6.63 -4.86 6.20
C GLU A 89 -7.22 -6.16 6.77
N PHE A 90 -6.44 -7.25 6.74
CA PHE A 90 -6.84 -8.52 7.35
C PHE A 90 -6.29 -8.63 8.77
N ASP A 91 -6.93 -9.46 9.60
CA ASP A 91 -6.63 -9.64 11.02
C ASP A 91 -5.39 -10.53 11.24
N TRP A 92 -4.30 -10.17 10.56
CA TRP A 92 -3.00 -10.82 10.65
C TRP A 92 -2.17 -10.26 11.81
N SER A 93 -1.20 -11.06 12.27
CA SER A 93 -0.16 -10.53 13.15
C SER A 93 0.68 -9.48 12.40
N SER A 94 1.24 -8.52 13.14
CA SER A 94 2.11 -7.47 12.58
C SER A 94 3.28 -8.06 11.76
N GLU A 95 3.81 -9.22 12.17
CA GLU A 95 4.84 -9.94 11.42
C GLU A 95 4.40 -10.28 9.99
N VAL A 96 3.21 -10.87 9.83
CA VAL A 96 2.67 -11.23 8.51
C VAL A 96 2.35 -9.98 7.69
N GLN A 97 1.79 -8.95 8.31
CA GLN A 97 1.49 -7.66 7.65
C GLN A 97 2.73 -6.95 7.11
N THR A 98 3.89 -7.21 7.72
CA THR A 98 5.16 -6.56 7.36
C THR A 98 5.83 -7.22 6.14
N VAL A 99 5.58 -8.50 5.87
CA VAL A 99 6.29 -9.27 4.81
C VAL A 99 6.17 -8.61 3.44
N HIS A 100 4.94 -8.34 2.98
CA HIS A 100 4.73 -7.74 1.66
C HIS A 100 5.09 -6.26 1.61
N SER A 101 5.04 -5.54 2.73
CA SER A 101 5.47 -4.13 2.81
C SER A 101 6.98 -4.00 2.64
N VAL A 102 7.76 -4.84 3.33
CA VAL A 102 9.23 -4.91 3.15
C VAL A 102 9.57 -5.35 1.72
N GLY A 103 8.88 -6.37 1.21
CA GLY A 103 9.05 -6.85 -0.16
C GLY A 103 8.80 -5.73 -1.18
N LEU A 104 7.73 -4.97 -1.02
CA LEU A 104 7.40 -3.83 -1.88
C LEU A 104 8.51 -2.78 -1.89
N SER A 105 8.98 -2.35 -0.71
CA SER A 105 10.05 -1.36 -0.59
C SER A 105 11.32 -1.81 -1.30
N ARG A 106 11.72 -3.08 -1.13
CA ARG A 106 12.88 -3.66 -1.80
C ARG A 106 12.73 -3.68 -3.32
N LEU A 107 11.60 -4.16 -3.84
CA LEU A 107 11.35 -4.22 -5.29
C LEU A 107 11.38 -2.83 -5.93
N VAL A 108 10.74 -1.85 -5.29
CA VAL A 108 10.75 -0.46 -5.77
C VAL A 108 12.15 0.14 -5.71
N ALA A 109 12.93 -0.14 -4.66
CA ALA A 109 14.32 0.32 -4.55
C ALA A 109 15.20 -0.25 -5.66
N ILE A 110 15.15 -1.57 -5.91
CA ILE A 110 15.91 -2.23 -6.98
C ILE A 110 15.55 -1.65 -8.36
N ARG A 111 14.28 -1.30 -8.56
CA ARG A 111 13.81 -0.67 -9.81
C ARG A 111 14.33 0.77 -10.01
N GLY A 112 14.93 1.39 -9.01
CA GLY A 112 15.39 2.78 -9.04
C GLY A 112 14.42 3.78 -8.40
N GLY A 113 13.60 3.30 -7.46
CA GLY A 113 12.70 4.12 -6.65
C GLY A 113 11.32 4.33 -7.28
N ILE A 114 10.40 4.94 -6.52
CA ILE A 114 8.99 5.10 -6.90
C ILE A 114 8.80 5.93 -8.18
N GLN A 115 9.76 6.79 -8.53
CA GLN A 115 9.73 7.59 -9.77
C GLN A 115 9.92 6.74 -11.03
N SER A 116 10.55 5.58 -10.90
CA SER A 116 10.74 4.65 -12.03
C SER A 116 9.40 4.06 -12.53
N LEU A 117 8.33 4.14 -11.74
CA LEU A 117 6.97 3.70 -12.09
C LEU A 117 6.17 4.75 -12.88
N ARG A 118 6.80 5.87 -13.30
CA ARG A 118 6.12 6.98 -13.99
C ARG A 118 5.38 6.59 -15.27
N THR A 119 5.78 5.50 -15.92
CA THR A 119 5.11 4.95 -17.11
C THR A 119 3.77 4.31 -16.78
N ASN A 120 3.57 3.88 -15.52
CA ASN A 120 2.31 3.37 -15.01
C ASN A 120 1.93 4.07 -13.69
N ARG A 121 1.34 5.26 -13.84
CA ARG A 121 0.91 6.12 -12.73
C ARG A 121 -0.10 5.46 -11.79
N TYR A 122 -0.81 4.42 -12.23
CA TYR A 122 -1.74 3.68 -11.38
C TYR A 122 -1.00 2.78 -10.40
N ILE A 123 -0.02 2.02 -10.88
CA ILE A 123 0.84 1.18 -10.04
C ILE A 123 1.62 2.05 -9.06
N GLN A 124 2.11 3.21 -9.52
CA GLN A 124 2.76 4.18 -8.65
C GLN A 124 1.86 4.63 -7.48
N ARG A 125 0.58 4.90 -7.76
CA ARG A 125 -0.40 5.30 -6.73
C ARG A 125 -0.72 4.15 -5.77
N VAL A 126 -0.90 2.94 -6.28
CA VAL A 126 -1.19 1.75 -5.45
C VAL A 126 0.00 1.42 -4.54
N ALA A 127 1.22 1.49 -5.05
CA ALA A 127 2.43 1.31 -4.25
C ALA A 127 2.57 2.40 -3.16
N ALA A 128 2.33 3.66 -3.50
CA ALA A 128 2.35 4.76 -2.53
C ALA A 128 1.25 4.62 -1.47
N TRP A 129 0.05 4.18 -1.84
CA TRP A 129 -1.04 3.90 -0.92
C TRP A 129 -0.69 2.76 0.05
N ALA A 130 -0.15 1.66 -0.46
CA ALA A 130 0.25 0.51 0.36
C ALA A 130 1.31 0.90 1.41
N ASP A 131 2.30 1.70 1.04
CA ASP A 131 3.31 2.22 1.96
C ASP A 131 2.70 3.15 3.01
N LEU A 132 1.87 4.11 2.60
CA LEU A 132 1.19 5.04 3.50
C LEU A 132 0.28 4.32 4.51
N LEU A 133 -0.49 3.33 4.05
CA LEU A 133 -1.39 2.54 4.89
C LEU A 133 -0.59 1.77 5.94
N HIS A 134 0.46 1.06 5.53
CA HIS A 134 1.32 0.33 6.44
C HIS A 134 2.00 1.25 7.46
N SER A 135 2.56 2.38 7.01
CA SER A 135 3.18 3.39 7.90
C SER A 135 2.19 4.00 8.89
N SER A 136 0.92 4.14 8.49
CA SER A 136 -0.14 4.65 9.36
C SER A 136 -0.52 3.63 10.42
N LEU A 137 -0.76 2.38 10.03
CA LEU A 137 -1.17 1.28 10.92
C LEU A 137 -0.10 0.95 11.95
N HIS A 138 1.15 0.82 11.50
CA HIS A 138 2.26 0.40 12.36
C HIS A 138 3.01 1.58 13.00
N SER A 139 2.55 2.81 12.75
CA SER A 139 3.23 4.05 13.20
C SER A 139 4.70 4.14 12.76
N THR A 140 5.03 3.55 11.62
CA THR A 140 6.38 3.53 11.05
C THR A 140 6.59 4.68 10.06
N ARG A 141 7.81 4.82 9.52
CA ARG A 141 8.11 5.77 8.45
C ARG A 141 7.65 5.27 7.08
N LEU A 142 7.41 6.19 6.15
CA LEU A 142 7.25 5.85 4.74
C LEU A 142 8.55 5.19 4.26
N SER A 143 8.42 4.01 3.67
CA SER A 143 9.54 3.23 3.16
C SER A 143 9.82 3.52 1.70
N LEU A 144 8.87 4.13 0.99
CA LEU A 144 9.03 4.56 -0.40
C LEU A 144 9.38 6.06 -0.42
N ASP A 145 10.46 6.41 -1.12
CA ASP A 145 10.88 7.80 -1.32
C ASP A 145 9.90 8.52 -2.27
N LEU A 146 8.79 9.02 -1.71
CA LEU A 146 7.74 9.68 -2.47
C LEU A 146 8.23 10.97 -3.15
N PRO A 147 7.69 11.33 -4.34
CA PRO A 147 8.15 12.49 -5.13
C PRO A 147 8.18 13.80 -4.35
N PHE A 148 7.31 13.95 -3.35
CA PHE A 148 7.21 15.16 -2.55
C PHE A 148 8.42 15.39 -1.63
N SER A 149 9.19 14.34 -1.30
CA SER A 149 10.36 14.44 -0.43
C SER A 149 11.53 15.19 -1.07
N ARG A 150 11.57 15.35 -2.41
CA ARG A 150 12.74 15.90 -3.11
C ARG A 150 12.68 17.41 -3.38
N THR A 151 11.52 18.05 -3.21
CA THR A 151 11.40 19.52 -3.28
C THR A 151 11.90 20.20 -1.98
N ILE A 152 12.10 19.42 -0.92
CA ILE A 152 12.49 19.90 0.40
C ILE A 152 13.77 19.16 0.75
N GLY A 153 14.92 19.85 0.69
CA GLY A 153 16.27 19.27 0.69
C GLY A 153 16.64 18.36 1.88
N LEU A 154 16.11 17.13 1.89
CA LEU A 154 16.58 16.03 2.71
C LEU A 154 17.64 15.26 1.92
N GLN A 155 18.81 15.87 1.71
CA GLN A 155 20.00 15.12 1.32
C GLN A 155 20.52 14.38 2.56
N MET A 156 20.55 13.06 2.53
CA MET A 156 21.42 12.27 3.39
C MET A 156 22.76 12.03 2.69
N SER A 157 23.85 12.15 3.45
CA SER A 157 25.24 11.98 2.99
C SER A 157 25.51 10.57 2.42
N PRO A 158 26.41 10.42 1.42
CA PRO A 158 26.60 9.17 0.67
C PRO A 158 27.23 7.99 1.44
N GLU A 159 27.65 8.14 2.69
CA GLU A 159 28.54 7.18 3.37
C GLU A 159 27.88 5.90 3.95
N VAL A 160 26.57 5.69 3.82
CA VAL A 160 25.88 4.57 4.52
C VAL A 160 25.52 3.38 3.60
N VAL A 161 25.82 3.45 2.30
CA VAL A 161 25.34 2.44 1.33
C VAL A 161 26.08 1.10 1.39
N GLU A 162 27.28 1.01 2.00
CA GLU A 162 28.20 -0.09 1.66
C GLU A 162 28.28 -1.31 2.60
N LYS A 163 27.42 -1.48 3.62
CA LYS A 163 27.39 -2.74 4.40
C LYS A 163 25.99 -3.18 4.76
N ILE A 164 25.32 -3.89 3.85
CA ILE A 164 23.99 -4.47 4.09
C ILE A 164 24.11 -5.98 4.26
N ASP A 165 23.95 -6.42 5.50
CA ASP A 165 23.68 -7.81 5.87
C ASP A 165 22.19 -8.12 5.58
N PRO A 166 21.82 -9.16 4.80
CA PRO A 166 20.49 -9.27 4.16
C PRO A 166 19.30 -9.43 5.13
N ILE A 167 19.58 -9.87 6.36
CA ILE A 167 18.58 -10.23 7.37
C ILE A 167 18.51 -9.18 8.49
N ALA A 168 19.63 -8.56 8.86
CA ALA A 168 19.67 -7.52 9.89
C ALA A 168 19.15 -6.14 9.41
N GLY A 169 19.05 -5.94 8.08
CA GLY A 169 18.56 -4.70 7.45
C GLY A 169 17.12 -4.29 7.80
N ALA A 170 16.32 -5.20 8.34
CA ALA A 170 14.94 -4.89 8.77
C ALA A 170 14.90 -3.97 10.00
N LYS A 171 15.89 -4.04 10.90
CA LYS A 171 15.81 -3.36 12.21
C LYS A 171 15.90 -1.83 12.10
N TRP A 172 16.60 -1.30 11.10
CA TRP A 172 16.81 0.15 10.88
C TRP A 172 15.68 0.81 10.08
N LEU A 173 14.92 0.04 9.29
CA LEU A 173 13.78 0.58 8.55
C LEU A 173 12.67 1.07 9.50
N TYR A 174 12.64 0.52 10.72
CA TYR A 174 11.61 0.76 11.74
C TYR A 174 12.11 1.48 13.00
N SER A 175 13.40 1.81 13.10
CA SER A 175 13.97 2.44 14.32
C SER A 175 13.92 3.97 14.33
N GLY A 176 13.09 4.58 13.49
CA GLY A 176 12.91 6.03 13.43
C GLY A 176 11.44 6.40 13.54
N GLU A 177 11.03 6.95 14.68
CA GLU A 177 9.81 7.73 14.73
C GLU A 177 9.91 8.85 13.69
N VAL A 178 8.93 8.94 12.79
CA VAL A 178 8.74 10.17 12.02
C VAL A 178 8.40 11.24 13.04
N ARG A 179 9.37 12.10 13.36
CA ARG A 179 9.05 13.40 13.96
C ARG A 179 8.22 14.12 12.92
N LEU A 180 6.89 14.14 13.09
CA LEU A 180 5.93 14.89 12.25
C LEU A 180 6.38 16.34 11.98
N GLN A 181 7.27 16.84 12.84
CA GLN A 181 8.00 18.10 12.80
C GLN A 181 8.89 18.29 11.54
N THR A 182 9.34 17.23 10.88
CA THR A 182 10.22 17.32 9.68
C THR A 182 9.43 17.31 8.36
N LEU A 183 8.12 17.05 8.42
CA LEU A 183 7.23 17.08 7.27
C LEU A 183 6.54 18.45 7.17
N PRO A 184 6.19 18.92 5.97
CA PRO A 184 5.35 20.09 5.81
C PRO A 184 4.07 19.95 6.62
N SER A 185 3.65 21.05 7.26
CA SER A 185 2.57 21.06 8.26
C SER A 185 1.29 20.39 7.76
N LEU A 186 0.91 20.61 6.49
CA LEU A 186 -0.26 19.98 5.88
C LEU A 186 -0.10 18.45 5.74
N VAL A 187 1.06 17.96 5.28
CA VAL A 187 1.32 16.52 5.12
C VAL A 187 1.39 15.84 6.48
N ALA A 188 2.04 16.47 7.46
CA ALA A 188 2.09 16.01 8.83
C ALA A 188 0.67 15.92 9.44
N GLN A 189 -0.17 16.92 9.20
CA GLN A 189 -1.57 16.94 9.67
C GLN A 189 -2.41 15.85 8.99
N ILE A 190 -2.26 15.64 7.69
CA ILE A 190 -2.95 14.57 6.96
C ILE A 190 -2.54 13.20 7.50
N ILE A 191 -1.24 12.93 7.66
CA ILE A 191 -0.75 11.65 8.20
C ILE A 191 -1.22 11.46 9.65
N LYS A 192 -1.22 12.53 10.47
CA LYS A 192 -1.75 12.47 11.83
C LYS A 192 -3.24 12.13 11.83
N ALA A 193 -4.04 12.79 10.98
CA ALA A 193 -5.47 12.50 10.85
C ALA A 193 -5.72 11.07 10.37
N LEU A 194 -4.95 10.58 9.40
CA LEU A 194 -5.02 9.19 8.93
C LEU A 194 -4.68 8.20 10.03
N ARG A 195 -3.65 8.47 10.85
CA ARG A 195 -3.30 7.62 12.01
C ARG A 195 -4.41 7.57 13.04
N GLU A 196 -5.02 8.72 13.37
CA GLU A 196 -6.15 8.75 14.30
C GLU A 196 -7.39 8.04 13.74
N LEU A 197 -7.70 8.24 12.46
CA LEU A 197 -8.78 7.50 11.77
C LEU A 197 -8.50 5.99 11.75
N THR A 198 -7.25 5.59 11.55
CA THR A 198 -6.83 4.18 11.54
C THR A 198 -7.00 3.55 12.92
N LYS A 199 -6.57 4.25 13.99
CA LYS A 199 -6.80 3.81 15.38
C LYS A 199 -8.29 3.69 15.68
N MET A 200 -9.08 4.67 15.23
CA MET A 200 -10.53 4.64 15.37
C MET A 200 -11.14 3.43 14.64
N LYS A 201 -10.71 3.15 13.40
CA LYS A 201 -11.12 1.96 12.65
C LYS A 201 -10.82 0.68 13.42
N LEU A 202 -9.60 0.53 13.95
CA LEU A 202 -9.21 -0.65 14.73
C LEU A 202 -10.09 -0.80 15.99
N SER A 203 -10.37 0.28 16.72
CA SER A 203 -11.27 0.24 17.88
C SER A 203 -12.72 -0.10 17.54
N LEU A 204 -13.18 0.27 16.34
CA LEU A 204 -14.53 -0.01 15.86
C LEU A 204 -14.69 -1.44 15.33
N ILE A 205 -13.60 -2.05 14.85
CA ILE A 205 -13.57 -3.46 14.46
C ILE A 205 -13.73 -4.36 15.69
N ASP A 206 -13.19 -3.98 16.84
CA ASP A 206 -13.35 -4.74 18.10
C ASP A 206 -14.81 -4.78 18.58
N ASP A 207 -15.61 -3.74 18.29
CA ASP A 207 -17.02 -3.62 18.71
C ASP A 207 -18.04 -4.07 17.62
N ARG A 208 -17.54 -4.48 16.44
CA ARG A 208 -18.29 -4.90 15.22
C ARG A 208 -19.73 -4.37 15.10
N ASP A 209 -19.90 -3.05 15.14
CA ASP A 209 -21.15 -2.43 14.70
C ASP A 209 -21.14 -2.33 13.16
N GLU A 210 -21.97 -3.15 12.52
CA GLU A 210 -22.11 -3.24 11.06
C GLU A 210 -22.45 -1.89 10.41
N ALA A 211 -23.24 -1.04 11.08
CA ALA A 211 -23.62 0.26 10.57
C ALA A 211 -22.43 1.25 10.59
N VAL A 212 -21.55 1.12 11.57
CA VAL A 212 -20.35 1.95 11.68
C VAL A 212 -19.27 1.50 10.70
N CYS A 213 -19.05 0.18 10.56
CA CYS A 213 -18.10 -0.37 9.57
C CYS A 213 -18.48 0.04 8.14
N LYS A 214 -19.78 -0.04 7.82
CA LYS A 214 -20.32 0.42 6.53
C LYS A 214 -20.11 1.91 6.28
N ARG A 215 -20.42 2.76 7.28
CA ARG A 215 -20.18 4.22 7.16
C ARG A 215 -18.71 4.56 7.00
N PHE A 216 -17.82 3.87 7.70
CA PHE A 216 -16.38 4.12 7.62
C PHE A 216 -15.81 3.66 6.27
N ALA A 217 -16.28 2.52 5.76
CA ALA A 217 -15.96 2.05 4.42
C ALA A 217 -16.47 3.03 3.34
N ASP A 218 -17.72 3.50 3.43
CA ASP A 218 -18.28 4.50 2.51
C ASP A 218 -17.47 5.80 2.51
N LEU A 219 -17.01 6.25 3.68
CA LEU A 219 -16.13 7.42 3.84
C LEU A 219 -14.77 7.22 3.17
N LEU A 220 -14.11 6.08 3.38
CA LEU A 220 -12.81 5.74 2.79
C LEU A 220 -12.84 5.71 1.25
N TRP A 221 -13.97 5.34 0.64
CA TRP A 221 -14.12 5.27 -0.82
C TRP A 221 -14.69 6.55 -1.46
N SER A 222 -15.14 7.52 -0.64
CA SER A 222 -15.64 8.83 -1.10
C SER A 222 -14.54 9.90 -1.25
N LEU A 223 -13.33 9.63 -0.72
CA LEU A 223 -12.12 10.44 -0.84
C LEU A 223 -11.24 10.00 -2.02
#